data_AF-A0A3T0LSN2-F1
#
_entry.id   AF-A0A3T0LSN2-F1
#
_cell.length_a   1.000
_cell.length_b   1.000
_cell.length_c   1.000
_cell.angle_alpha   90.00
_cell.angle_beta   90.00
_cell.angle_gamma   90.00
#
_symmetry.space_group_name_H-M   'P 1'
#
loop_
_entity.id
_entity.type
_entity.pdbx_description
1 polymer ?
#
loop_
_entity_poly.entity_id
_entity_poly.type
_entity_poly.pdbx_seq_one_letter_code
_entity_poly.pdbx_strand_id
1 'polypeptide(L)'
;MKKIFKLALGQAIILGLAFPGTVSAASGHNVSRIYGSSRYQTSINICNNFSSGKVQNVIVTSGNNFPDALAGSVLSKQLNAPILLVDKSLSDSQDSINYIKDHLDASGTVYVLGGYASVSDEYINYIKSLGFNNIKRLGGKNRFETNKVIVQNMNVSKGTPLVVVNGSNFPDALSISSIAGMKGYPIILSNTDRLPDEVKEKISEISPSYVYIIGGHGALSDNIISEIKKLDTTIEDGNIIRIWGKNRYETSLNICKHFDLDSSTIVIANGENFPDALSGSALASKLQAPILLTDGKNISIQKQYIDTTKYTDEIILGGSGAVSEDAENELKGIEKKLFEVTNEFVGEDGKYYIEGNYLKYVTDINEALDYVKRTGDSSVVEEDNGQWFILDDGFDMTISDKVKLEVDSDVSIKLIHFDSDGNIFYNQPNFTDMVNGKYEDKPVFNLFIKDGKVMKMDQQFRP
;
A
#
# COMPACT_ATOMS: atom_id res chain seq x y z
N MET A 1 80.78 2.34 -48.81
CA MET A 1 80.92 3.18 -47.60
C MET A 1 79.64 3.11 -46.78
N LYS A 2 79.77 2.67 -45.52
CA LYS A 2 78.97 2.94 -44.31
C LYS A 2 77.44 2.65 -44.26
N LYS A 3 77.15 1.53 -43.57
CA LYS A 3 76.34 1.36 -42.32
C LYS A 3 74.82 1.67 -42.29
N ILE A 4 74.04 0.59 -42.23
CA ILE A 4 73.06 0.17 -41.19
C ILE A 4 72.71 1.23 -40.11
N PHE A 5 71.40 1.50 -39.88
CA PHE A 5 70.72 1.34 -38.58
C PHE A 5 69.18 1.36 -38.71
N LYS A 6 68.54 0.45 -37.97
CA LYS A 6 67.09 0.19 -37.84
C LYS A 6 66.41 1.24 -36.95
N LEU A 7 65.11 1.49 -37.14
CA LEU A 7 64.17 1.47 -36.01
C LEU A 7 62.72 1.27 -36.48
N ALA A 8 62.05 0.34 -35.82
CA ALA A 8 60.64 -0.02 -35.99
C ALA A 8 59.73 1.04 -35.36
N LEU A 9 58.60 1.35 -36.01
CA LEU A 9 57.46 2.01 -35.38
C LEU A 9 56.28 1.03 -35.45
N GLY A 10 56.08 0.27 -34.38
CA GLY A 10 54.87 -0.51 -34.16
C GLY A 10 53.74 0.44 -33.79
N GLN A 11 52.61 0.37 -34.51
CA GLN A 11 51.37 0.99 -34.06
C GLN A 11 50.80 0.15 -32.92
N ALA A 12 50.78 0.75 -31.73
CA ALA A 12 50.10 0.21 -30.56
C ALA A 12 48.58 0.29 -30.78
N ILE A 13 47.93 -0.86 -30.78
CA ILE A 13 46.48 -0.98 -30.62
C ILE A 13 46.17 -0.62 -29.17
N ILE A 14 45.57 0.55 -28.96
CA ILE A 14 45.06 0.96 -27.64
C ILE A 14 43.77 0.17 -27.39
N LEU A 15 43.85 -0.80 -26.45
CA LEU A 15 42.69 -1.38 -25.78
C LEU A 15 41.97 -0.27 -25.00
N GLY A 16 40.87 0.24 -25.55
CA GLY A 16 39.87 0.97 -24.78
C GLY A 16 38.98 -0.02 -24.06
N LEU A 17 39.26 -0.29 -22.78
CA LEU A 17 38.32 -0.95 -21.87
C LEU A 17 37.13 0.00 -21.67
N ALA A 18 36.07 -0.22 -22.44
CA ALA A 18 34.76 0.36 -22.16
C ALA A 18 34.18 -0.38 -20.95
N PHE A 19 34.28 0.23 -19.77
CA PHE A 19 33.40 -0.13 -18.66
C PHE A 19 31.96 0.18 -19.09
N PRO A 20 31.02 -0.77 -19.06
CA PRO A 20 29.61 -0.41 -19.06
C PRO A 20 29.33 0.23 -17.70
N GLY A 21 29.51 1.54 -17.62
CA GLY A 21 28.87 2.33 -16.57
C GLY A 21 27.38 2.12 -16.72
N THR A 22 26.77 1.46 -15.75
CA THR A 22 25.32 1.40 -15.61
C THR A 22 24.84 2.83 -15.43
N VAL A 23 24.28 3.41 -16.50
CA VAL A 23 23.46 4.61 -16.39
C VAL A 23 22.25 4.18 -15.58
N SER A 24 22.21 4.54 -14.30
CA SER A 24 20.98 4.44 -13.51
C SER A 24 19.99 5.40 -14.16
N ALA A 25 19.05 4.87 -14.94
CA ALA A 25 17.85 5.61 -15.28
C ALA A 25 17.17 5.96 -13.96
N ALA A 26 16.86 7.23 -13.75
CA ALA A 26 15.96 7.64 -12.68
C ALA A 26 14.69 6.80 -12.83
N SER A 27 14.39 5.96 -11.85
CA SER A 27 13.26 5.04 -11.91
C SER A 27 11.98 5.88 -11.87
N GLY A 28 11.31 5.98 -13.02
CA GLY A 28 10.03 6.65 -13.14
C GLY A 28 8.94 5.86 -12.43
N HIS A 29 8.92 5.90 -11.10
CA HIS A 29 7.86 5.35 -10.28
C HIS A 29 6.57 6.17 -10.47
N ASN A 30 5.51 5.49 -10.85
CA ASN A 30 4.17 6.02 -11.01
C ASN A 30 3.32 5.60 -9.81
N VAL A 31 3.38 6.42 -8.76
CA VAL A 31 2.64 6.17 -7.53
C VAL A 31 1.26 6.81 -7.62
N SER A 32 0.23 5.97 -7.53
CA SER A 32 -1.18 6.37 -7.49
C SER A 32 -1.84 5.92 -6.19
N ARG A 33 -2.98 6.52 -5.84
CA ARG A 33 -3.74 6.16 -4.63
C ARG A 33 -5.22 6.01 -4.93
N ILE A 34 -5.81 4.92 -4.47
CA ILE A 34 -7.25 4.68 -4.49
C ILE A 34 -7.76 4.69 -3.06
N TYR A 35 -8.60 5.68 -2.73
CA TYR A 35 -9.05 5.91 -1.36
C TYR A 35 -10.41 6.61 -1.34
N GLY A 36 -11.08 6.54 -0.19
CA GLY A 36 -12.25 7.34 0.14
C GLY A 36 -12.20 7.83 1.59
N SER A 37 -13.23 8.54 2.02
CA SER A 37 -13.37 9.03 3.40
C SER A 37 -13.61 7.90 4.42
N SER A 38 -13.98 6.70 3.97
CA SER A 38 -14.23 5.52 4.80
C SER A 38 -13.78 4.25 4.06
N ARG A 39 -13.72 3.12 4.78
CA ARG A 39 -13.46 1.80 4.18
C ARG A 39 -14.47 1.41 3.10
N TYR A 40 -15.72 1.88 3.23
CA TYR A 40 -16.78 1.61 2.27
C TYR A 40 -16.58 2.45 1.00
N GLN A 41 -16.25 3.74 1.15
CA GLN A 41 -15.94 4.59 0.01
C GLN A 41 -14.65 4.17 -0.69
N THR A 42 -13.61 3.75 0.04
CA THR A 42 -12.40 3.15 -0.55
C THR A 42 -12.76 1.90 -1.35
N SER A 43 -13.58 1.00 -0.79
CA SER A 43 -14.04 -0.20 -1.50
C SER A 43 -14.78 0.14 -2.80
N ILE A 44 -15.67 1.14 -2.79
CA ILE A 44 -16.39 1.58 -4.00
C ILE A 44 -15.40 2.14 -5.04
N ASN A 45 -14.44 2.95 -4.61
CA ASN A 45 -13.44 3.52 -5.52
C ASN A 45 -12.52 2.43 -6.11
N ILE A 46 -12.20 1.38 -5.35
CA ILE A 46 -11.53 0.18 -5.85
C ILE A 46 -12.42 -0.54 -6.88
N CYS A 47 -13.72 -0.69 -6.61
CA CYS A 47 -14.66 -1.32 -7.54
C CYS A 47 -14.82 -0.54 -8.86
N ASN A 48 -14.80 0.79 -8.81
CA ASN A 48 -14.80 1.66 -10.00
C ASN A 48 -13.53 1.50 -10.84
N ASN A 49 -12.38 1.32 -10.18
CA ASN A 49 -11.11 1.00 -10.86
C ASN A 49 -11.06 -0.46 -11.34
N PHE A 50 -11.82 -1.37 -10.73
CA PHE A 50 -11.97 -2.74 -11.20
C PHE A 50 -12.76 -2.77 -12.52
N SER A 51 -13.86 -2.03 -12.63
CA SER A 51 -14.63 -1.89 -13.87
C SER A 51 -15.41 -0.58 -13.86
N SER A 52 -15.24 0.22 -14.93
CA SER A 52 -16.01 1.44 -15.16
C SER A 52 -17.37 1.18 -15.84
N GLY A 53 -17.62 -0.06 -16.28
CA GLY A 53 -18.87 -0.47 -16.93
C GLY A 53 -19.64 -1.52 -16.13
N LYS A 54 -20.69 -2.06 -16.75
CA LYS A 54 -21.51 -3.12 -16.14
C LYS A 54 -20.68 -4.39 -15.87
N VAL A 55 -20.92 -5.00 -14.72
CA VAL A 55 -20.35 -6.29 -14.30
C VAL A 55 -21.45 -7.35 -14.21
N GLN A 56 -21.10 -8.60 -14.50
CA GLN A 56 -22.03 -9.73 -14.41
C GLN A 56 -22.14 -10.27 -12.98
N ASN A 57 -21.15 -10.02 -12.14
CA ASN A 57 -21.09 -10.54 -10.78
C ASN A 57 -20.55 -9.45 -9.86
N VAL A 58 -21.08 -9.36 -8.64
CA VAL A 58 -20.51 -8.56 -7.54
C VAL A 58 -20.42 -9.45 -6.31
N ILE A 59 -19.31 -9.35 -5.58
CA ILE A 59 -19.16 -9.99 -4.28
C ILE A 59 -19.44 -8.95 -3.19
N VAL A 60 -20.34 -9.25 -2.27
CA VAL A 60 -20.70 -8.39 -1.12
C VAL A 60 -20.24 -9.07 0.16
N THR A 61 -19.54 -8.34 1.02
CA THR A 61 -19.12 -8.85 2.33
C THR A 61 -19.02 -7.74 3.37
N SER A 62 -18.90 -8.12 4.64
CA SER A 62 -18.82 -7.16 5.74
C SER A 62 -17.50 -6.39 5.71
N GLY A 63 -17.57 -5.06 5.78
CA GLY A 63 -16.40 -4.22 6.06
C GLY A 63 -16.01 -4.19 7.55
N ASN A 64 -16.81 -4.83 8.43
CA ASN A 64 -16.63 -4.83 9.88
C ASN A 64 -15.91 -6.06 10.43
N ASN A 65 -15.85 -7.15 9.65
CA ASN A 65 -15.22 -8.40 10.05
C ASN A 65 -14.60 -9.08 8.82
N PHE A 66 -13.36 -9.57 8.95
CA PHE A 66 -12.55 -10.06 7.84
C PHE A 66 -12.66 -11.55 7.47
N PRO A 67 -12.90 -12.52 8.40
CA PRO A 67 -12.59 -13.92 8.14
C PRO A 67 -13.38 -14.54 6.98
N ASP A 68 -14.65 -14.12 6.83
CA ASP A 68 -15.56 -14.67 5.83
C ASP A 68 -15.12 -14.36 4.38
N ALA A 69 -14.29 -13.34 4.19
CA ALA A 69 -13.89 -12.84 2.89
C ALA A 69 -12.42 -13.12 2.53
N LEU A 70 -11.63 -13.72 3.42
CA LEU A 70 -10.20 -13.98 3.19
C LEU A 70 -9.94 -14.90 1.97
N ALA A 71 -10.91 -15.75 1.60
CA ALA A 71 -10.86 -16.58 0.39
C ALA A 71 -11.59 -15.95 -0.81
N GLY A 72 -12.12 -14.74 -0.65
CA GLY A 72 -12.96 -14.04 -1.63
C GLY A 72 -12.19 -13.59 -2.87
N SER A 73 -10.89 -13.34 -2.79
CA SER A 73 -10.05 -12.91 -3.92
C SER A 73 -10.01 -13.95 -5.05
N VAL A 74 -9.97 -15.24 -4.69
CA VAL A 74 -9.95 -16.35 -5.65
C VAL A 74 -11.28 -16.45 -6.37
N LEU A 75 -12.39 -16.34 -5.63
CA LEU A 75 -13.73 -16.33 -6.19
C LEU A 75 -13.95 -15.09 -7.06
N SER A 76 -13.46 -13.92 -6.62
CA SER A 76 -13.48 -12.66 -7.36
C SER A 76 -12.82 -12.81 -8.73
N LYS A 77 -11.61 -13.38 -8.78
CA LYS A 77 -10.90 -13.61 -10.05
C LYS A 77 -11.65 -14.60 -10.95
N GLN A 78 -12.17 -15.69 -10.39
CA GLN A 78 -12.93 -16.69 -11.13
C GLN A 78 -14.23 -16.13 -11.74
N LEU A 79 -14.93 -15.27 -10.99
CA LEU A 79 -16.20 -14.67 -11.42
C LEU A 79 -16.04 -13.36 -12.19
N ASN A 80 -14.80 -12.84 -12.30
CA ASN A 80 -14.51 -11.47 -12.73
C ASN A 80 -15.40 -10.44 -12.00
N ALA A 81 -15.44 -10.54 -10.67
CA ALA A 81 -16.35 -9.78 -9.81
C ALA A 81 -15.55 -8.86 -8.86
N PRO A 82 -15.90 -7.58 -8.72
CA PRO A 82 -15.34 -6.75 -7.66
C PRO A 82 -15.83 -7.20 -6.28
N ILE A 83 -15.04 -6.90 -5.23
CA ILE A 83 -15.41 -7.14 -3.82
C ILE A 83 -15.83 -5.81 -3.19
N LEU A 84 -17.12 -5.73 -2.89
CA LEU A 84 -17.79 -4.58 -2.31
C LEU A 84 -18.04 -4.80 -0.82
N LEU A 85 -17.65 -3.81 -0.01
CA LEU A 85 -17.85 -3.84 1.44
C LEU A 85 -19.17 -3.19 1.84
N VAL A 86 -19.85 -3.79 2.82
CA VAL A 86 -21.06 -3.23 3.46
C VAL A 86 -20.88 -3.15 4.97
N ASP A 87 -21.53 -2.17 5.59
CA ASP A 87 -21.61 -2.01 7.03
C ASP A 87 -22.63 -3.01 7.63
N LYS A 88 -22.85 -2.98 8.95
CA LYS A 88 -23.87 -3.74 9.65
C LYS A 88 -25.27 -3.27 9.26
N SER A 89 -25.45 -1.96 9.08
CA SER A 89 -26.75 -1.36 8.76
C SER A 89 -26.85 -1.05 7.26
N LEU A 90 -28.04 -1.31 6.69
CA LEU A 90 -28.32 -1.00 5.30
C LEU A 90 -28.18 0.50 5.01
N SER A 91 -28.59 1.36 5.95
CA SER A 91 -28.52 2.82 5.82
C SER A 91 -27.09 3.33 5.66
N ASP A 92 -26.13 2.75 6.37
CA ASP A 92 -24.72 3.14 6.29
C ASP A 92 -24.02 2.55 5.06
N SER A 93 -24.74 1.75 4.26
CA SER A 93 -24.22 1.09 3.05
C SER A 93 -24.91 1.55 1.78
N GLN A 94 -25.59 2.70 1.82
CA GLN A 94 -26.36 3.19 0.68
C GLN A 94 -25.50 3.39 -0.57
N ASP A 95 -24.24 3.81 -0.42
CA ASP A 95 -23.32 3.98 -1.54
C ASP A 95 -22.92 2.64 -2.18
N SER A 96 -22.72 1.60 -1.37
CA SER A 96 -22.49 0.23 -1.87
C SER A 96 -23.73 -0.31 -2.60
N ILE A 97 -24.91 -0.03 -2.09
CA ILE A 97 -26.17 -0.38 -2.75
C ILE A 97 -26.34 0.35 -4.08
N ASN A 98 -25.98 1.65 -4.13
CA ASN A 98 -25.98 2.43 -5.36
C ASN A 98 -24.99 1.87 -6.37
N TYR A 99 -23.79 1.46 -5.94
CA TYR A 99 -22.84 0.79 -6.81
C TYR A 99 -23.44 -0.46 -7.48
N ILE A 100 -24.13 -1.32 -6.72
CA ILE A 100 -24.82 -2.51 -7.27
C ILE A 100 -25.86 -2.09 -8.31
N LYS A 101 -26.71 -1.12 -8.00
CA LYS A 101 -27.74 -0.62 -8.93
C LYS A 101 -27.14 -0.12 -10.25
N ASP A 102 -26.06 0.64 -10.14
CA ASP A 102 -25.46 1.34 -11.28
C ASP A 102 -24.56 0.43 -12.11
N HIS A 103 -23.90 -0.57 -11.49
CA HIS A 103 -22.89 -1.40 -12.15
C HIS A 103 -23.27 -2.87 -12.34
N LEU A 104 -24.19 -3.44 -11.57
CA LEU A 104 -24.62 -4.82 -11.81
C LEU A 104 -25.53 -4.89 -13.04
N ASP A 105 -25.27 -5.86 -13.92
CA ASP A 105 -26.18 -6.22 -15.01
C ASP A 105 -27.53 -6.71 -14.44
N ALA A 106 -28.65 -6.44 -15.11
CA ALA A 106 -29.96 -6.87 -14.64
C ALA A 106 -30.08 -8.40 -14.49
N SER A 107 -29.32 -9.17 -15.27
CA SER A 107 -29.22 -10.63 -15.18
C SER A 107 -28.08 -11.11 -14.28
N GLY A 108 -27.27 -10.18 -13.77
CA GLY A 108 -26.07 -10.45 -12.98
C GLY A 108 -26.36 -11.04 -11.59
N THR A 109 -25.33 -11.59 -10.96
CA THR A 109 -25.43 -12.29 -9.68
C THR A 109 -24.71 -11.57 -8.54
N VAL A 110 -25.37 -11.44 -7.39
CA VAL A 110 -24.75 -10.97 -6.14
C VAL A 110 -24.32 -12.17 -5.31
N TYR A 111 -23.02 -12.27 -5.03
CA TYR A 111 -22.45 -13.28 -4.15
C TYR A 111 -22.20 -12.67 -2.78
N VAL A 112 -22.89 -13.17 -1.74
CA VAL A 112 -22.72 -12.67 -0.37
C VAL A 112 -21.77 -13.58 0.39
N LEU A 113 -20.60 -13.09 0.80
CA LEU A 113 -19.66 -13.85 1.62
C LEU A 113 -19.92 -13.58 3.10
N GLY A 114 -20.22 -14.65 3.83
CA GLY A 114 -20.51 -14.61 5.26
C GLY A 114 -21.95 -14.91 5.62
N GLY A 115 -22.13 -15.27 6.89
CA GLY A 115 -23.43 -15.59 7.47
C GLY A 115 -24.31 -14.35 7.69
N TYR A 116 -25.51 -14.59 8.23
CA TYR A 116 -26.51 -13.56 8.52
C TYR A 116 -26.02 -12.47 9.49
N ALA A 117 -25.10 -12.81 10.39
CA ALA A 117 -24.50 -11.84 11.32
C ALA A 117 -23.50 -10.89 10.64
N SER A 118 -22.90 -11.30 9.52
CA SER A 118 -21.93 -10.50 8.76
C SER A 118 -22.63 -9.60 7.73
N VAL A 119 -23.62 -10.15 7.02
CA VAL A 119 -24.49 -9.43 6.08
C VAL A 119 -25.91 -9.90 6.30
N SER A 120 -26.77 -9.05 6.85
CA SER A 120 -28.15 -9.41 7.21
C SER A 120 -29.03 -9.70 5.98
N ASP A 121 -30.20 -10.30 6.20
CA ASP A 121 -31.17 -10.52 5.11
C ASP A 121 -31.86 -9.24 4.66
N GLU A 122 -31.75 -8.15 5.43
CA GLU A 122 -32.21 -6.83 5.01
C GLU A 122 -31.55 -6.40 3.70
N TYR A 123 -30.24 -6.61 3.57
CA TYR A 123 -29.51 -6.39 2.32
C TYR A 123 -30.04 -7.23 1.17
N ILE A 124 -30.25 -8.52 1.40
CA ILE A 124 -30.75 -9.44 0.35
C ILE A 124 -32.13 -9.01 -0.12
N ASN A 125 -33.03 -8.70 0.81
CA ASN A 125 -34.39 -8.28 0.50
C ASN A 125 -34.40 -6.93 -0.23
N TYR A 126 -33.55 -5.98 0.19
CA TYR A 126 -33.43 -4.70 -0.48
C TYR A 126 -32.88 -4.84 -1.90
N ILE A 127 -31.80 -5.61 -2.09
CA ILE A 127 -31.22 -5.86 -3.42
C ILE A 127 -32.25 -6.54 -4.36
N LYS A 128 -33.05 -7.49 -3.85
CA LYS A 128 -34.16 -8.07 -4.62
C LYS A 128 -35.22 -7.06 -5.00
N SER A 129 -35.55 -6.12 -4.10
CA SER A 129 -36.53 -5.06 -4.38
C SER A 129 -36.07 -4.11 -5.50
N LEU A 130 -34.76 -4.02 -5.74
CA LEU A 130 -34.18 -3.27 -6.87
C LEU A 130 -34.24 -4.05 -8.21
N GLY A 131 -34.71 -5.31 -8.20
CA GLY A 131 -34.83 -6.16 -9.39
C GLY A 131 -33.74 -7.22 -9.55
N PHE A 132 -32.73 -7.27 -8.66
CA PHE A 132 -31.65 -8.25 -8.73
C PHE A 132 -32.02 -9.53 -7.96
N ASN A 133 -32.52 -10.52 -8.68
CA ASN A 133 -33.05 -11.75 -8.07
C ASN A 133 -32.01 -12.87 -7.90
N ASN A 134 -30.89 -12.80 -8.63
CA ASN A 134 -29.82 -13.79 -8.57
C ASN A 134 -28.88 -13.46 -7.41
N ILE A 135 -29.18 -14.00 -6.22
CA ILE A 135 -28.36 -13.79 -5.02
C ILE A 135 -27.91 -15.14 -4.46
N LYS A 136 -26.60 -15.31 -4.27
CA LYS A 136 -26.00 -16.51 -3.70
C LYS A 136 -25.24 -16.18 -2.42
N ARG A 137 -25.74 -16.62 -1.27
CA ARG A 137 -25.00 -16.53 -0.01
C ARG A 137 -24.04 -17.72 0.13
N LEU A 138 -22.78 -17.41 0.38
CA LEU A 138 -21.70 -18.34 0.70
C LEU A 138 -21.24 -18.05 2.13
N GLY A 139 -21.94 -18.60 3.11
CA GLY A 139 -21.68 -18.35 4.53
C GLY A 139 -22.05 -19.56 5.38
N GLY A 140 -21.21 -19.83 6.40
CA GLY A 140 -21.41 -20.89 7.38
C GLY A 140 -21.65 -20.35 8.79
N LYS A 141 -21.69 -21.25 9.79
CA LYS A 141 -21.83 -20.90 11.21
C LYS A 141 -20.58 -20.26 11.79
N ASN A 142 -19.43 -20.51 11.17
CA ASN A 142 -18.14 -19.96 11.55
C ASN A 142 -17.28 -19.70 10.28
N ARG A 143 -16.13 -19.05 10.47
CA ARG A 143 -15.21 -18.69 9.39
C ARG A 143 -14.69 -19.88 8.58
N PHE A 144 -14.52 -21.05 9.21
CA PHE A 144 -14.01 -22.25 8.56
C PHE A 144 -15.09 -22.92 7.70
N GLU A 145 -16.34 -22.92 8.16
CA GLU A 145 -17.49 -23.37 7.38
C GLU A 145 -17.77 -22.41 6.21
N THR A 146 -17.71 -21.09 6.42
CA THR A 146 -17.76 -20.11 5.33
C THR A 146 -16.65 -20.39 4.30
N ASN A 147 -15.41 -20.60 4.77
CA ASN A 147 -14.28 -20.94 3.89
C ASN A 147 -14.53 -22.23 3.09
N LYS A 148 -15.01 -23.31 3.73
CA LYS A 148 -15.41 -24.55 3.05
C LYS A 148 -16.43 -24.28 1.94
N VAL A 149 -17.49 -23.52 2.22
CA VAL A 149 -18.57 -23.22 1.25
C VAL A 149 -18.04 -22.42 0.06
N ILE A 150 -17.15 -21.45 0.32
CA ILE A 150 -16.50 -20.66 -0.72
C ILE A 150 -15.62 -21.54 -1.62
N VAL A 151 -14.74 -22.36 -1.03
CA VAL A 151 -13.86 -23.27 -1.77
C VAL A 151 -14.66 -24.30 -2.57
N GLN A 152 -15.73 -24.85 -1.97
CA GLN A 152 -16.64 -25.75 -2.68
C GLN A 152 -17.31 -25.07 -3.87
N ASN A 153 -17.68 -23.78 -3.75
CA ASN A 153 -18.28 -23.07 -4.87
C ASN A 153 -17.30 -22.84 -6.04
N MET A 154 -15.99 -22.80 -5.77
CA MET A 154 -14.99 -22.61 -6.82
C MET A 154 -14.90 -23.80 -7.78
N ASN A 155 -15.34 -25.00 -7.36
CA ASN A 155 -15.22 -26.25 -8.13
C ASN A 155 -13.79 -26.50 -8.64
N VAL A 156 -12.81 -26.33 -7.75
CA VAL A 156 -11.39 -26.51 -8.04
C VAL A 156 -11.08 -27.95 -8.48
N SER A 157 -10.28 -28.08 -9.54
CA SER A 157 -9.86 -29.37 -10.07
C SER A 157 -8.92 -30.12 -9.12
N LYS A 158 -8.95 -31.45 -9.15
CA LYS A 158 -7.98 -32.28 -8.44
C LYS A 158 -6.54 -31.94 -8.88
N GLY A 159 -5.59 -31.92 -7.95
CA GLY A 159 -4.19 -31.58 -8.19
C GLY A 159 -3.89 -30.08 -8.17
N THR A 160 -4.90 -29.21 -8.04
CA THR A 160 -4.70 -27.76 -7.94
C THR A 160 -3.90 -27.43 -6.68
N PRO A 161 -2.81 -26.65 -6.75
CA PRO A 161 -2.11 -26.16 -5.56
C PRO A 161 -3.03 -25.39 -4.63
N LEU A 162 -2.84 -25.52 -3.32
CA LEU A 162 -3.63 -24.79 -2.32
C LEU A 162 -2.77 -23.92 -1.43
N VAL A 163 -3.41 -22.94 -0.80
CA VAL A 163 -2.79 -22.03 0.16
C VAL A 163 -3.42 -22.27 1.54
N VAL A 164 -2.62 -22.39 2.59
CA VAL A 164 -3.08 -22.48 3.98
C VAL A 164 -2.63 -21.24 4.75
N VAL A 165 -3.59 -20.57 5.38
CA VAL A 165 -3.39 -19.36 6.18
C VAL A 165 -4.06 -19.49 7.54
N ASN A 166 -3.64 -18.70 8.52
CA ASN A 166 -4.33 -18.63 9.81
C ASN A 166 -5.68 -17.91 9.65
N GLY A 167 -6.78 -18.53 10.07
CA GLY A 167 -8.13 -17.94 9.97
C GLY A 167 -8.43 -16.88 11.04
N SER A 168 -7.61 -16.81 12.09
CA SER A 168 -7.75 -15.88 13.22
C SER A 168 -6.93 -14.61 13.07
N ASN A 169 -5.97 -14.57 12.13
CA ASN A 169 -5.12 -13.41 11.84
C ASN A 169 -5.06 -13.15 10.33
N PHE A 170 -5.43 -11.95 9.90
CA PHE A 170 -5.64 -11.63 8.48
C PHE A 170 -4.41 -11.28 7.63
N PRO A 171 -3.31 -10.67 8.14
CA PRO A 171 -2.30 -10.07 7.25
C PRO A 171 -1.65 -11.07 6.28
N ASP A 172 -1.34 -12.26 6.76
CA ASP A 172 -0.76 -13.33 5.95
C ASP A 172 -1.71 -13.73 4.81
N ALA A 173 -3.01 -13.87 5.11
CA ALA A 173 -4.03 -14.17 4.12
C ALA A 173 -4.23 -13.05 3.10
N LEU A 174 -4.20 -11.77 3.53
CA LEU A 174 -4.32 -10.63 2.62
C LEU A 174 -3.13 -10.53 1.67
N SER A 175 -1.92 -10.78 2.16
CA SER A 175 -0.70 -10.66 1.34
C SER A 175 -0.60 -11.71 0.22
N ILE A 176 -1.12 -12.93 0.43
CA ILE A 176 -1.18 -13.97 -0.62
C ILE A 176 -2.44 -13.86 -1.50
N SER A 177 -3.45 -13.09 -1.07
CA SER A 177 -4.79 -13.11 -1.66
C SER A 177 -4.81 -12.85 -3.16
N SER A 178 -4.05 -11.86 -3.65
CA SER A 178 -4.05 -11.51 -5.07
C SER A 178 -3.38 -12.57 -5.93
N ILE A 179 -2.30 -13.16 -5.43
CA ILE A 179 -1.55 -14.24 -6.08
C ILE A 179 -2.37 -15.52 -6.12
N ALA A 180 -2.97 -15.91 -4.99
CA ALA A 180 -3.87 -17.06 -4.92
C ALA A 180 -5.01 -16.90 -5.93
N GLY A 181 -5.59 -15.68 -6.03
CA GLY A 181 -6.63 -15.42 -7.00
C GLY A 181 -6.18 -15.55 -8.45
N MET A 182 -5.03 -14.96 -8.80
CA MET A 182 -4.46 -15.09 -10.15
C MET A 182 -4.16 -16.53 -10.56
N LYS A 183 -3.61 -17.31 -9.62
CA LYS A 183 -3.21 -18.70 -9.87
C LYS A 183 -4.37 -19.69 -9.74
N GLY A 184 -5.53 -19.24 -9.25
CA GLY A 184 -6.67 -20.09 -8.98
C GLY A 184 -6.45 -21.04 -7.79
N TYR A 185 -5.53 -20.70 -6.88
CA TYR A 185 -5.20 -21.52 -5.72
C TYR A 185 -6.22 -21.27 -4.62
N PRO A 186 -7.04 -22.25 -4.21
CA PRO A 186 -7.97 -22.06 -3.11
C PRO A 186 -7.23 -21.76 -1.80
N ILE A 187 -7.74 -20.78 -1.06
CA ILE A 187 -7.24 -20.44 0.27
C ILE A 187 -8.03 -21.24 1.29
N ILE A 188 -7.33 -22.01 2.12
CA ILE A 188 -7.84 -22.80 3.23
C ILE A 188 -7.50 -22.10 4.54
N LEU A 189 -8.52 -21.87 5.38
CA LEU A 189 -8.33 -21.29 6.71
C LEU A 189 -8.04 -22.38 7.74
N SER A 190 -7.02 -22.16 8.57
CA SER A 190 -6.61 -23.05 9.65
C SER A 190 -6.61 -22.36 11.00
N ASN A 191 -6.68 -23.14 12.09
CA ASN A 191 -6.21 -22.66 13.39
C ASN A 191 -4.67 -22.72 13.43
N THR A 192 -4.06 -22.20 14.50
CA THR A 192 -2.59 -22.20 14.65
C THR A 192 -2.00 -23.60 14.64
N ASP A 193 -2.63 -24.55 15.32
CA ASP A 193 -2.06 -25.87 15.56
C ASP A 193 -2.89 -27.01 14.99
N ARG A 194 -4.07 -26.76 14.41
CA ARG A 194 -4.95 -27.81 13.88
C ARG A 194 -5.75 -27.34 12.68
N LEU A 195 -5.88 -28.21 11.67
CA LEU A 195 -6.84 -27.97 10.60
C LEU A 195 -8.27 -28.21 11.13
N PRO A 196 -9.19 -27.25 10.93
CA PRO A 196 -10.61 -27.47 11.22
C PRO A 196 -11.14 -28.68 10.44
N ASP A 197 -11.99 -29.49 11.08
CA ASP A 197 -12.49 -30.72 10.45
C ASP A 197 -13.33 -30.40 9.18
N GLU A 198 -13.94 -29.23 9.14
CA GLU A 198 -14.71 -28.71 8.00
C GLU A 198 -13.86 -28.57 6.73
N VAL A 199 -12.57 -28.23 6.84
CA VAL A 199 -11.70 -27.98 5.67
C VAL A 199 -10.86 -29.19 5.28
N LYS A 200 -10.70 -30.18 6.17
CA LYS A 200 -9.94 -31.42 5.89
C LYS A 200 -10.48 -32.18 4.68
N GLU A 201 -11.81 -32.29 4.60
CA GLU A 201 -12.50 -32.91 3.48
C GLU A 201 -12.13 -32.25 2.15
N LYS A 202 -12.04 -30.91 2.11
CA LYS A 202 -11.67 -30.18 0.89
C LYS A 202 -10.22 -30.45 0.49
N ILE A 203 -9.30 -30.50 1.44
CA ILE A 203 -7.90 -30.85 1.17
C ILE A 203 -7.81 -32.24 0.53
N SER A 204 -8.48 -33.24 1.10
CA SER A 204 -8.48 -34.61 0.55
C SER A 204 -9.14 -34.71 -0.82
N GLU A 205 -10.22 -33.98 -1.08
CA GLU A 205 -10.87 -33.95 -2.41
C GLU A 205 -9.99 -33.29 -3.47
N ILE A 206 -9.36 -32.16 -3.13
CA ILE A 206 -8.47 -31.42 -4.03
C ILE A 206 -7.22 -32.25 -4.31
N SER A 207 -6.67 -32.96 -3.32
CA SER A 207 -5.43 -33.73 -3.43
C SER A 207 -4.33 -32.90 -4.13
N PRO A 208 -3.87 -31.83 -3.48
CA PRO A 208 -3.10 -30.76 -4.10
C PRO A 208 -1.70 -31.23 -4.51
N SER A 209 -1.22 -30.75 -5.66
CA SER A 209 0.17 -30.99 -6.07
C SER A 209 1.20 -30.21 -5.23
N TYR A 210 0.80 -29.03 -4.74
CA TYR A 210 1.59 -28.16 -3.86
C TYR A 210 0.72 -27.56 -2.75
N VAL A 211 1.33 -27.35 -1.60
CA VAL A 211 0.70 -26.67 -0.45
C VAL A 211 1.59 -25.51 -0.03
N TYR A 212 1.08 -24.29 -0.13
CA TYR A 212 1.75 -23.10 0.36
C TYR A 212 1.22 -22.75 1.75
N ILE A 213 2.07 -22.86 2.76
CA ILE A 213 1.75 -22.43 4.13
C ILE A 213 2.25 -21.00 4.30
N ILE A 214 1.32 -20.06 4.48
CA ILE A 214 1.65 -18.64 4.58
C ILE A 214 1.55 -18.20 6.03
N GLY A 215 2.68 -17.77 6.58
CA GLY A 215 2.82 -17.37 7.97
C GLY A 215 3.86 -18.19 8.75
N GLY A 216 4.45 -17.55 9.75
CA GLY A 216 5.49 -18.16 10.60
C GLY A 216 4.95 -19.25 11.52
N HIS A 217 5.86 -19.94 12.23
CA HIS A 217 5.51 -21.06 13.10
C HIS A 217 4.55 -20.70 14.24
N GLY A 218 4.54 -19.43 14.69
CA GLY A 218 3.58 -18.94 15.69
C GLY A 218 2.17 -18.70 15.13
N ALA A 219 2.04 -18.43 13.83
CA ALA A 219 0.76 -18.29 13.15
C ALA A 219 0.21 -19.66 12.69
N LEU A 220 1.09 -20.55 12.21
CA LEU A 220 0.75 -21.90 11.80
C LEU A 220 1.89 -22.83 12.23
N SER A 221 1.68 -23.66 13.25
CA SER A 221 2.68 -24.61 13.74
C SER A 221 2.97 -25.72 12.73
N ASP A 222 4.01 -26.50 12.98
CA ASP A 222 4.36 -27.63 12.11
C ASP A 222 3.41 -28.83 12.25
N ASN A 223 2.49 -28.82 13.22
CA ASN A 223 1.42 -29.81 13.26
C ASN A 223 0.50 -29.68 12.04
N ILE A 224 0.34 -28.49 11.46
CA ILE A 224 -0.43 -28.30 10.22
C ILE A 224 0.16 -29.13 9.08
N ILE A 225 1.48 -29.11 8.91
CA ILE A 225 2.19 -29.92 7.91
C ILE A 225 1.91 -31.41 8.15
N SER A 226 1.98 -31.83 9.42
CA SER A 226 1.72 -33.22 9.80
C SER A 226 0.27 -33.66 9.52
N GLU A 227 -0.72 -32.79 9.72
CA GLU A 227 -2.11 -33.08 9.38
C GLU A 227 -2.34 -33.15 7.87
N ILE A 228 -1.71 -32.28 7.07
CA ILE A 228 -1.81 -32.31 5.61
C ILE A 228 -1.27 -33.62 5.05
N LYS A 229 -0.08 -34.06 5.49
CA LYS A 229 0.51 -35.34 5.06
C LYS A 229 -0.32 -36.57 5.45
N LYS A 230 -1.11 -36.48 6.54
CA LYS A 230 -2.04 -37.54 6.93
C LYS A 230 -3.29 -37.59 6.03
N LEU A 231 -3.72 -36.43 5.53
CA LEU A 231 -4.91 -36.31 4.66
C LEU A 231 -4.61 -36.66 3.21
N ASP A 232 -3.39 -36.38 2.74
CA ASP A 232 -2.90 -36.77 1.43
C ASP A 232 -1.50 -37.39 1.58
N THR A 233 -1.45 -38.72 1.61
CA THR A 233 -0.18 -39.46 1.75
C THR A 233 0.66 -39.45 0.47
N THR A 234 0.17 -38.84 -0.61
CA THR A 234 0.88 -38.76 -1.89
C THR A 234 1.67 -37.46 -2.06
N ILE A 235 1.42 -36.46 -1.21
CA ILE A 235 2.16 -35.20 -1.26
C ILE A 235 3.59 -35.38 -0.72
N GLU A 236 4.57 -34.99 -1.53
CA GLU A 236 5.98 -35.02 -1.15
C GLU A 236 6.33 -33.84 -0.22
N ASP A 237 7.28 -34.05 0.68
CA ASP A 237 7.78 -33.03 1.60
C ASP A 237 8.24 -31.75 0.88
N GLY A 238 8.88 -31.90 -0.29
CA GLY A 238 9.35 -30.78 -1.11
C GLY A 238 8.22 -29.94 -1.73
N ASN A 239 6.98 -30.44 -1.73
CA ASN A 239 5.82 -29.74 -2.28
C ASN A 239 5.01 -29.00 -1.20
N ILE A 240 5.42 -29.08 0.07
CA ILE A 240 4.85 -28.27 1.16
C ILE A 240 5.82 -27.13 1.46
N ILE A 241 5.50 -25.93 0.97
CA ILE A 241 6.37 -24.76 1.02
C ILE A 241 5.81 -23.78 2.06
N ARG A 242 6.60 -23.47 3.09
CA ARG A 242 6.27 -22.39 4.03
C ARG A 242 6.91 -21.08 3.58
N ILE A 243 6.09 -20.03 3.41
CA ILE A 243 6.56 -18.68 3.13
C ILE A 243 6.17 -17.79 4.32
N TRP A 244 7.17 -17.15 4.94
CA TRP A 244 6.99 -16.37 6.15
C TRP A 244 8.13 -15.36 6.35
N GLY A 245 7.91 -14.40 7.24
CA GLY A 245 8.92 -13.46 7.74
C GLY A 245 8.68 -13.16 9.23
N LYS A 246 9.54 -12.34 9.84
CA LYS A 246 9.46 -12.01 11.29
C LYS A 246 8.18 -11.26 11.66
N ASN A 247 7.57 -10.59 10.69
CA ASN A 247 6.31 -9.87 10.83
C ASN A 247 5.50 -9.95 9.52
N ARG A 248 4.31 -9.34 9.51
CA ARG A 248 3.40 -9.33 8.36
C ARG A 248 4.00 -8.66 7.12
N TYR A 249 4.87 -7.68 7.30
CA TYR A 249 5.50 -6.92 6.23
C TYR A 249 6.56 -7.76 5.52
N GLU A 250 7.44 -8.39 6.30
CA GLU A 250 8.44 -9.31 5.77
C GLU A 250 7.80 -10.56 5.16
N THR A 251 6.69 -11.07 5.73
CA THR A 251 5.92 -12.16 5.12
C THR A 251 5.38 -11.75 3.74
N SER A 252 4.75 -10.59 3.62
CA SER A 252 4.25 -10.09 2.34
C SER A 252 5.35 -9.90 1.30
N LEU A 253 6.51 -9.41 1.72
CA LEU A 253 7.69 -9.22 0.86
C LEU A 253 8.30 -10.56 0.42
N ASN A 254 8.36 -11.56 1.30
CA ASN A 254 8.83 -12.90 0.96
C ASN A 254 7.88 -13.63 0.02
N ILE A 255 6.57 -13.37 0.10
CA ILE A 255 5.59 -13.83 -0.89
C ILE A 255 5.87 -13.20 -2.26
N CYS A 256 6.05 -11.88 -2.32
CA CYS A 256 6.39 -11.20 -3.58
C CYS A 256 7.66 -11.78 -4.22
N LYS A 257 8.72 -11.98 -3.43
CA LYS A 257 9.98 -12.59 -3.87
C LYS A 257 9.83 -14.04 -4.36
N HIS A 258 9.02 -14.85 -3.66
CA HIS A 258 8.86 -16.25 -4.00
C HIS A 258 8.13 -16.44 -5.34
N PHE A 259 7.06 -15.68 -5.55
CA PHE A 259 6.24 -15.82 -6.76
C PHE A 259 6.75 -14.99 -7.95
N ASP A 260 7.54 -13.95 -7.69
CA ASP A 260 8.21 -13.09 -8.68
C ASP A 260 7.35 -12.81 -9.92
N LEU A 261 6.18 -12.23 -9.66
CA LEU A 261 5.16 -12.04 -10.70
C LEU A 261 5.69 -11.20 -11.85
N ASP A 262 5.31 -11.56 -13.07
CA ASP A 262 5.62 -10.77 -14.25
C ASP A 262 4.62 -9.63 -14.45
N SER A 263 4.81 -8.57 -13.68
CA SER A 263 3.98 -7.35 -13.71
C SER A 263 4.82 -6.11 -13.39
N SER A 264 4.48 -4.97 -14.01
CA SER A 264 5.01 -3.65 -13.62
C SER A 264 4.27 -3.06 -12.42
N THR A 265 3.14 -3.64 -12.03
CA THR A 265 2.26 -3.09 -10.99
C THR A 265 2.43 -3.82 -9.67
N ILE A 266 2.49 -3.05 -8.59
CA ILE A 266 2.42 -3.54 -7.21
C ILE A 266 1.37 -2.76 -6.42
N VAL A 267 0.58 -3.47 -5.61
CA VAL A 267 -0.44 -2.86 -4.76
C VAL A 267 0.11 -2.75 -3.34
N ILE A 268 0.07 -1.54 -2.78
CA ILE A 268 0.53 -1.23 -1.43
C ILE A 268 -0.70 -1.03 -0.53
N ALA A 269 -0.72 -1.71 0.61
CA ALA A 269 -1.81 -1.55 1.57
C ALA A 269 -1.30 -1.58 3.02
N ASN A 270 -2.09 -0.98 3.92
CA ASN A 270 -1.83 -1.06 5.34
C ASN A 270 -2.01 -2.50 5.83
N GLY A 271 -1.04 -3.00 6.61
CA GLY A 271 -1.08 -4.35 7.19
C GLY A 271 -1.72 -4.42 8.58
N GLU A 272 -1.93 -3.30 9.26
CA GLU A 272 -2.57 -3.20 10.58
C GLU A 272 -4.10 -3.19 10.53
N ASN A 273 -4.68 -2.88 9.36
CA ASN A 273 -6.12 -2.92 9.11
C ASN A 273 -6.41 -3.66 7.79
N PHE A 274 -7.59 -4.29 7.67
CA PHE A 274 -7.90 -5.23 6.59
C PHE A 274 -8.76 -4.71 5.41
N PRO A 275 -9.71 -3.76 5.55
CA PRO A 275 -10.75 -3.52 4.54
C PRO A 275 -10.22 -3.13 3.15
N ASP A 276 -9.19 -2.27 3.12
CA ASP A 276 -8.65 -1.73 1.87
C ASP A 276 -7.92 -2.82 1.09
N ALA A 277 -7.07 -3.62 1.74
CA ALA A 277 -6.42 -4.77 1.11
C ALA A 277 -7.42 -5.87 0.73
N LEU A 278 -8.45 -6.11 1.53
CA LEU A 278 -9.47 -7.12 1.28
C LEU A 278 -10.24 -6.82 -0.02
N SER A 279 -10.82 -5.63 -0.12
CA SER A 279 -11.51 -5.18 -1.35
C SER A 279 -10.53 -5.02 -2.52
N GLY A 280 -9.33 -4.51 -2.23
CA GLY A 280 -8.21 -4.34 -3.15
C GLY A 280 -7.69 -5.62 -3.79
N SER A 281 -7.82 -6.76 -3.11
CA SER A 281 -7.36 -8.06 -3.62
C SER A 281 -7.98 -8.44 -4.96
N ALA A 282 -9.25 -8.07 -5.18
CA ALA A 282 -9.94 -8.26 -6.45
C ALA A 282 -9.25 -7.48 -7.58
N LEU A 283 -8.98 -6.19 -7.34
CA LEU A 283 -8.30 -5.32 -8.31
C LEU A 283 -6.86 -5.78 -8.54
N ALA A 284 -6.12 -6.09 -7.49
CA ALA A 284 -4.75 -6.60 -7.58
C ALA A 284 -4.67 -7.89 -8.41
N SER A 285 -5.57 -8.88 -8.18
CA SER A 285 -5.65 -10.09 -9.01
C SER A 285 -6.01 -9.79 -10.47
N LYS A 286 -6.81 -8.76 -10.72
CA LYS A 286 -7.17 -8.34 -12.09
C LYS A 286 -5.98 -7.73 -12.82
N LEU A 287 -5.22 -6.84 -12.15
CA LEU A 287 -4.03 -6.17 -12.65
C LEU A 287 -2.77 -7.05 -12.68
N GLN A 288 -2.91 -8.30 -12.28
CA GLN A 288 -1.80 -9.23 -12.09
C GLN A 288 -0.71 -8.75 -11.12
N ALA A 289 -1.10 -7.99 -10.11
CA ALA A 289 -0.20 -7.37 -9.14
C ALA A 289 -0.21 -8.11 -7.79
N PRO A 290 0.95 -8.23 -7.10
CA PRO A 290 0.96 -8.67 -5.72
C PRO A 290 0.45 -7.56 -4.78
N ILE A 291 0.00 -7.95 -3.59
CA ILE A 291 -0.23 -7.01 -2.49
C ILE A 291 0.97 -7.05 -1.54
N LEU A 292 1.63 -5.91 -1.37
CA LEU A 292 2.72 -5.69 -0.43
C LEU A 292 2.21 -4.86 0.75
N LEU A 293 2.41 -5.37 1.98
CA LEU A 293 1.91 -4.72 3.19
C LEU A 293 2.96 -3.80 3.80
N THR A 294 2.50 -2.68 4.36
CA THR A 294 3.29 -1.72 5.16
C THR A 294 2.58 -1.39 6.48
N ASP A 295 3.30 -0.86 7.47
CA ASP A 295 2.70 -0.30 8.69
C ASP A 295 1.97 1.04 8.43
N GLY A 296 2.11 1.57 7.22
CA GLY A 296 1.52 2.83 6.78
C GLY A 296 2.37 4.06 7.08
N LYS A 297 3.51 3.91 7.76
CA LYS A 297 4.40 5.00 8.15
C LYS A 297 5.80 4.82 7.57
N ASN A 298 6.44 3.69 7.88
CA ASN A 298 7.75 3.35 7.36
C ASN A 298 7.60 2.38 6.20
N ILE A 299 8.06 2.80 5.02
CA ILE A 299 7.99 2.00 3.81
C ILE A 299 9.37 1.68 3.23
N SER A 300 10.45 1.97 3.96
CA SER A 300 11.82 1.89 3.42
C SER A 300 12.20 0.49 2.96
N ILE A 301 11.75 -0.56 3.66
CA ILE A 301 12.03 -1.94 3.26
C ILE A 301 11.26 -2.31 1.98
N GLN A 302 10.00 -1.89 1.88
CA GLN A 302 9.17 -2.10 0.70
C GLN A 302 9.71 -1.32 -0.49
N LYS A 303 10.11 -0.05 -0.29
CA LYS A 303 10.74 0.81 -1.30
C LYS A 303 12.03 0.20 -1.81
N GLN A 304 12.91 -0.27 -0.92
CA GLN A 304 14.15 -0.96 -1.32
C GLN A 304 13.85 -2.19 -2.19
N TYR A 305 12.82 -2.97 -1.86
CA TYR A 305 12.41 -4.10 -2.70
C TYR A 305 11.91 -3.61 -4.06
N ILE A 306 10.99 -2.65 -4.09
CA ILE A 306 10.42 -2.07 -5.31
C ILE A 306 11.53 -1.55 -6.24
N ASP A 307 12.49 -0.78 -5.72
CA ASP A 307 13.61 -0.18 -6.47
C ASP A 307 14.54 -1.19 -7.15
N THR A 308 14.56 -2.42 -6.65
CA THR A 308 15.39 -3.51 -7.19
C THR A 308 14.62 -4.47 -8.09
N THR A 309 13.37 -4.13 -8.40
CA THR A 309 12.45 -4.98 -9.18
C THR A 309 11.93 -4.24 -10.41
N LYS A 310 11.02 -4.89 -11.14
CA LYS A 310 10.34 -4.34 -12.32
C LYS A 310 9.07 -3.54 -11.98
N TYR A 311 8.73 -3.42 -10.69
CA TYR A 311 7.57 -2.64 -10.28
C TYR A 311 7.85 -1.16 -10.47
N THR A 312 7.06 -0.53 -11.33
CA THR A 312 7.13 0.89 -11.67
C THR A 312 5.77 1.59 -11.51
N ASP A 313 4.69 0.83 -11.36
CA ASP A 313 3.34 1.33 -11.08
C ASP A 313 2.92 0.90 -9.66
N GLU A 314 3.06 1.79 -8.68
CA GLU A 314 2.62 1.54 -7.30
C GLU A 314 1.20 2.06 -7.08
N ILE A 315 0.30 1.18 -6.65
CA ILE A 315 -1.09 1.56 -6.31
C ILE A 315 -1.27 1.45 -4.80
N ILE A 316 -1.37 2.58 -4.12
CA ILE A 316 -1.68 2.65 -2.69
C ILE A 316 -3.20 2.50 -2.50
N LEU A 317 -3.61 1.62 -1.59
CA LEU A 317 -4.99 1.48 -1.16
C LEU A 317 -5.21 2.08 0.22
N GLY A 318 -6.24 2.92 0.33
CA GLY A 318 -6.59 3.61 1.57
C GLY A 318 -6.10 5.04 1.62
N GLY A 319 -6.72 5.85 2.50
CA GLY A 319 -6.37 7.26 2.69
C GLY A 319 -5.05 7.45 3.44
N SER A 320 -4.67 8.71 3.68
CA SER A 320 -3.43 9.06 4.39
C SER A 320 -3.34 8.52 5.83
N GLY A 321 -4.48 8.26 6.47
CA GLY A 321 -4.52 7.56 7.77
C GLY A 321 -4.15 6.07 7.70
N ALA A 322 -4.27 5.42 6.54
CA ALA A 322 -3.90 4.03 6.33
C ALA A 322 -2.46 3.90 5.80
N VAL A 323 -2.10 4.70 4.81
CA VAL A 323 -0.71 4.84 4.33
C VAL A 323 -0.43 6.32 4.25
N SER A 324 0.45 6.82 5.11
CA SER A 324 0.77 8.25 5.25
C SER A 324 1.23 8.89 3.96
N GLU A 325 1.07 10.21 3.88
CA GLU A 325 1.63 11.01 2.78
C GLU A 325 3.16 10.89 2.75
N ASP A 326 3.82 10.80 3.91
CA ASP A 326 5.27 10.62 3.97
C ASP A 326 5.71 9.28 3.35
N ALA A 327 4.99 8.18 3.62
CA ALA A 327 5.25 6.90 2.95
C ALA A 327 4.97 6.96 1.44
N GLU A 328 3.92 7.65 0.99
CA GLU A 328 3.65 7.87 -0.43
C GLU A 328 4.75 8.70 -1.10
N ASN A 329 5.26 9.72 -0.42
CA ASN A 329 6.35 10.55 -0.91
C ASN A 329 7.65 9.76 -1.02
N GLU A 330 7.95 8.91 -0.03
CA GLU A 330 9.10 8.00 -0.10
C GLU A 330 9.00 7.07 -1.32
N LEU A 331 7.82 6.50 -1.60
CA LEU A 331 7.59 5.71 -2.83
C LEU A 331 7.83 6.53 -4.11
N LYS A 332 7.40 7.81 -4.13
CA LYS A 332 7.59 8.72 -5.28
C LYS A 332 9.03 9.18 -5.47
N GLY A 333 9.93 8.85 -4.55
CA GLY A 333 11.30 9.40 -4.51
C GLY A 333 11.31 10.89 -4.15
N ILE A 334 10.32 11.35 -3.40
CA ILE A 334 10.20 12.73 -2.93
C ILE A 334 10.89 12.86 -1.58
N GLU A 335 11.89 13.75 -1.51
CA GLU A 335 12.52 14.12 -0.25
C GLU A 335 11.72 15.22 0.44
N LYS A 336 11.35 14.99 1.70
CA LYS A 336 10.75 16.02 2.55
C LYS A 336 11.83 16.73 3.36
N LYS A 337 11.89 18.06 3.26
CA LYS A 337 12.84 18.88 3.99
C LYS A 337 12.14 20.05 4.64
N LEU A 338 12.43 20.31 5.91
CA LEU A 338 12.02 21.54 6.55
C LEU A 338 12.98 22.65 6.13
N PHE A 339 12.45 23.78 5.65
CA PHE A 339 13.24 24.81 4.98
C PHE A 339 12.75 26.19 5.35
N GLU A 340 13.64 27.04 5.83
CA GLU A 340 13.38 28.46 6.01
C GLU A 340 13.66 29.16 4.68
N VAL A 341 12.61 29.71 4.05
CA VAL A 341 12.78 30.53 2.85
C VAL A 341 13.22 31.93 3.27
N THR A 342 14.33 32.39 2.70
CA THR A 342 14.90 33.72 2.96
C THR A 342 14.80 34.66 1.77
N ASN A 343 14.56 34.12 0.57
CA ASN A 343 14.40 34.85 -0.67
C ASN A 343 13.73 33.94 -1.71
N GLU A 344 12.93 34.53 -2.60
CA GLU A 344 12.25 33.87 -3.70
C GLU A 344 12.29 34.77 -4.93
N PHE A 345 12.57 34.20 -6.10
CA PHE A 345 12.73 34.99 -7.33
C PHE A 345 12.55 34.16 -8.60
N VAL A 346 12.34 34.86 -9.71
CA VAL A 346 12.47 34.30 -11.06
C VAL A 346 13.88 34.59 -11.56
N GLY A 347 14.63 33.55 -11.92
CA GLY A 347 15.98 33.68 -12.47
C GLY A 347 15.97 34.27 -13.88
N GLU A 348 17.13 34.72 -14.35
CA GLU A 348 17.32 35.23 -15.71
C GLU A 348 17.02 34.18 -16.80
N ASP A 349 17.10 32.89 -16.43
CA ASP A 349 16.73 31.75 -17.27
C ASP A 349 15.21 31.48 -17.30
N GLY A 350 14.42 32.33 -16.64
CA GLY A 350 12.96 32.22 -16.56
C GLY A 350 12.46 31.16 -15.56
N LYS A 351 13.36 30.55 -14.77
CA LYS A 351 12.99 29.53 -13.79
C LYS A 351 12.70 30.12 -12.41
N TYR A 352 11.95 29.39 -11.60
CA TYR A 352 11.62 29.78 -10.24
C TYR A 352 12.65 29.25 -9.24
N TYR A 353 13.01 30.09 -8.27
CA TYR A 353 14.01 29.77 -7.27
C TYR A 353 13.60 30.24 -5.89
N ILE A 354 13.95 29.43 -4.88
CA ILE A 354 14.01 29.84 -3.48
C ILE A 354 15.44 29.73 -2.97
N GLU A 355 15.82 30.62 -2.06
CA GLU A 355 17.05 30.54 -1.29
C GLU A 355 16.74 30.52 0.19
N GLY A 356 17.49 29.72 0.93
CA GLY A 356 17.23 29.53 2.34
C GLY A 356 18.08 28.42 2.91
N ASN A 357 17.70 27.93 4.07
CA ASN A 357 18.45 26.91 4.76
C ASN A 357 17.56 25.76 5.16
N TYR A 358 18.11 24.54 5.12
CA TYR A 358 17.46 23.39 5.73
C TYR A 358 17.47 23.55 7.25
N LEU A 359 16.32 23.32 7.87
CA LEU A 359 16.16 23.33 9.32
C LEU A 359 16.29 21.91 9.87
N LYS A 360 16.76 21.82 11.11
CA LYS A 360 16.80 20.56 11.83
C LYS A 360 15.40 20.14 12.28
N TYR A 361 14.99 18.92 11.96
CA TYR A 361 13.93 18.26 12.70
C TYR A 361 14.53 17.74 14.01
N VAL A 362 14.20 18.35 15.15
CA VAL A 362 14.60 17.81 16.46
C VAL A 362 13.58 16.77 16.88
N THR A 363 13.84 15.50 16.55
CA THR A 363 12.99 14.37 16.97
C THR A 363 13.56 13.61 18.18
N ASP A 364 14.81 13.89 18.55
CA ASP A 364 15.48 13.29 19.72
C ASP A 364 15.58 14.31 20.86
N ILE A 365 14.91 13.98 21.96
CA ILE A 365 14.87 14.80 23.17
C ILE A 365 16.27 15.02 23.77
N ASN A 366 17.20 14.08 23.66
CA ASN A 366 18.54 14.24 24.20
C ASN A 366 19.35 15.28 23.42
N GLU A 367 19.11 15.36 22.11
CA GLU A 367 19.73 16.34 21.23
C GLU A 367 19.15 17.74 21.48
N ALA A 368 17.85 17.83 21.75
CA ALA A 368 17.19 19.05 22.22
C ALA A 368 17.77 19.51 23.56
N LEU A 369 17.88 18.60 24.53
CA LEU A 369 18.38 18.88 25.89
C LEU A 369 19.86 19.28 25.91
N ASP A 370 20.71 18.68 25.08
CA ASP A 370 22.13 19.07 24.98
C ASP A 370 22.29 20.45 24.32
N TYR A 371 21.41 20.81 23.40
CA TYR A 371 21.34 22.17 22.85
C TYR A 371 20.96 23.20 23.92
N VAL A 372 19.84 22.98 24.62
CA VAL A 372 19.40 23.80 25.77
C VAL A 372 20.53 24.01 26.77
N LYS A 373 21.26 22.93 27.10
CA LYS A 373 22.41 22.98 28.02
C LYS A 373 23.56 23.84 27.51
N ARG A 374 23.76 23.94 26.20
CA ARG A 374 24.82 24.74 25.56
C ARG A 374 24.43 26.20 25.39
N THR A 375 23.16 26.50 25.10
CA THR A 375 22.68 27.85 24.83
C THR A 375 22.08 28.55 26.05
N GLY A 376 21.66 27.80 27.06
CA GLY A 376 20.99 28.32 28.26
C GLY A 376 19.52 28.67 28.05
N ASP A 377 18.93 28.23 26.93
CA ASP A 377 17.56 28.55 26.52
C ASP A 377 16.55 27.51 27.07
N SER A 378 15.54 27.94 27.82
CA SER A 378 14.69 27.05 28.65
C SER A 378 13.41 26.56 27.97
N SER A 379 13.36 26.56 26.65
CA SER A 379 12.15 26.38 25.85
C SER A 379 11.64 24.94 25.73
N VAL A 380 12.23 23.92 26.38
CA VAL A 380 11.69 22.54 26.34
C VAL A 380 10.65 22.32 27.44
N VAL A 381 9.40 22.00 27.08
CA VAL A 381 8.29 21.79 28.01
C VAL A 381 7.64 20.41 27.82
N GLU A 382 7.38 19.74 28.94
CA GLU A 382 6.62 18.48 29.03
C GLU A 382 5.15 18.80 29.33
N GLU A 383 4.21 18.26 28.56
CA GLU A 383 2.77 18.28 28.93
C GLU A 383 2.39 17.04 29.75
N ASP A 384 1.27 17.12 30.49
CA ASP A 384 0.72 16.10 31.39
C ASP A 384 0.45 14.71 30.77
N ASN A 385 0.66 14.53 29.45
CA ASN A 385 0.53 13.26 28.73
C ASN A 385 1.88 12.61 28.34
N GLY A 386 3.01 13.18 28.77
CA GLY A 386 4.36 12.65 28.51
C GLY A 386 4.93 13.00 27.12
N GLN A 387 4.32 13.95 26.41
CA GLN A 387 4.85 14.52 25.17
C GLN A 387 5.68 15.78 25.47
N TRP A 388 6.79 15.93 24.74
CA TRP A 388 7.76 17.01 24.92
C TRP A 388 7.76 17.93 23.69
N PHE A 389 7.78 19.24 23.89
CA PHE A 389 7.78 20.26 22.83
C PHE A 389 8.80 21.37 23.12
N ILE A 390 9.17 22.14 22.10
CA ILE A 390 10.00 23.35 22.22
C ILE A 390 9.06 24.57 22.07
N LEU A 391 8.99 25.43 23.08
CA LEU A 391 8.32 26.73 23.08
C LEU A 391 9.07 27.71 22.17
N ASP A 392 8.31 28.42 21.34
CA ASP A 392 8.83 29.24 20.23
C ASP A 392 9.31 30.63 20.70
N ASP A 393 10.50 30.68 21.30
CA ASP A 393 11.25 31.92 21.48
C ASP A 393 12.77 31.82 21.21
N GLY A 394 13.22 30.79 20.51
CA GLY A 394 14.64 30.60 20.15
C GLY A 394 14.87 29.82 18.85
N PHE A 395 14.99 30.56 17.74
CA PHE A 395 15.31 30.14 16.36
C PHE A 395 15.75 28.69 16.14
N ASP A 396 14.97 27.96 15.33
CA ASP A 396 15.44 26.73 14.70
C ASP A 396 16.78 26.96 14.03
N MET A 397 17.82 26.28 14.51
CA MET A 397 19.12 26.39 13.87
C MET A 397 19.06 25.76 12.48
N THR A 398 19.33 26.60 11.49
CA THR A 398 19.70 26.21 10.14
C THR A 398 20.88 25.24 10.20
N ILE A 399 20.72 24.02 9.68
CA ILE A 399 21.80 23.02 9.66
C ILE A 399 22.68 23.12 8.42
N SER A 400 22.16 23.75 7.38
CA SER A 400 22.87 23.93 6.13
C SER A 400 23.28 25.39 5.94
N ASP A 401 24.34 25.58 5.17
CA ASP A 401 24.56 26.85 4.50
C ASP A 401 23.35 27.22 3.64
N LYS A 402 23.28 28.50 3.25
CA LYS A 402 22.24 28.98 2.33
C LYS A 402 22.34 28.22 1.02
N VAL A 403 21.29 27.49 0.68
CA VAL A 403 21.15 26.76 -0.57
C VAL A 403 20.12 27.45 -1.46
N LYS A 404 20.38 27.39 -2.77
CA LYS A 404 19.45 27.80 -3.81
C LYS A 404 18.80 26.54 -4.38
N LEU A 405 17.47 26.48 -4.37
CA LEU A 405 16.69 25.36 -4.90
C LEU A 405 15.86 25.82 -6.09
N GLU A 406 15.91 25.06 -7.19
CA GLU A 406 14.98 25.24 -8.30
C GLU A 406 13.58 24.82 -7.84
N VAL A 407 12.59 25.64 -8.16
CA VAL A 407 11.18 25.38 -7.90
C VAL A 407 10.51 25.03 -9.21
N ASP A 408 9.71 23.96 -9.18
CA ASP A 408 8.99 23.52 -10.37
C ASP A 408 7.96 24.58 -10.82
N SER A 409 7.71 24.66 -12.12
CA SER A 409 6.76 25.63 -12.68
C SER A 409 5.33 25.41 -12.16
N ASP A 410 4.98 24.17 -11.83
CA ASP A 410 3.65 23.78 -11.34
C ASP A 410 3.66 23.49 -9.83
N VAL A 411 4.57 24.13 -9.07
CA VAL A 411 4.68 23.93 -7.62
C VAL A 411 3.33 24.15 -6.92
N SER A 412 2.93 23.18 -6.10
CA SER A 412 1.77 23.34 -5.22
C SER A 412 2.18 24.06 -3.94
N ILE A 413 1.62 25.25 -3.69
CA ILE A 413 1.91 26.05 -2.50
C ILE A 413 0.68 26.08 -1.61
N LYS A 414 0.85 25.85 -0.31
CA LYS A 414 -0.20 25.98 0.70
C LYS A 414 0.28 26.93 1.80
N LEU A 415 -0.32 28.11 1.89
CA LEU A 415 -0.06 29.05 2.99
C LEU A 415 -1.20 29.04 4.00
N ILE A 416 -0.86 29.40 5.23
CA ILE A 416 -1.73 29.43 6.40
C ILE A 416 -2.11 30.88 6.67
N HIS A 417 -3.39 31.12 6.84
CA HIS A 417 -3.95 32.43 7.14
C HIS A 417 -4.92 32.35 8.32
N PHE A 418 -5.14 33.50 8.94
CA PHE A 418 -6.08 33.68 10.05
C PHE A 418 -7.17 34.65 9.62
N ASP A 419 -8.43 34.30 9.89
CA ASP A 419 -9.52 35.27 9.79
C ASP A 419 -9.52 36.21 11.01
N SER A 420 -10.43 37.17 11.03
CA SER A 420 -10.56 38.14 12.12
C SER A 420 -10.89 37.50 13.48
N ASP A 421 -11.40 36.28 13.48
CA ASP A 421 -11.78 35.53 14.68
C ASP A 421 -10.66 34.55 15.11
N GLY A 422 -9.52 34.55 14.41
CA GLY A 422 -8.38 33.68 14.68
C GLY A 422 -8.56 32.26 14.15
N ASN A 423 -9.57 31.98 13.32
CA ASN A 423 -9.69 30.67 12.70
C ASN A 423 -8.70 30.52 11.56
N ILE A 424 -8.09 29.33 11.49
CA ILE A 424 -7.16 28.99 10.43
C ILE A 424 -7.93 28.70 9.14
N PHE A 425 -7.48 29.30 8.05
CA PHE A 425 -7.82 28.89 6.69
C PHE A 425 -6.57 28.81 5.82
N TYR A 426 -6.68 28.18 4.65
CA TYR A 426 -5.56 27.97 3.75
C TYR A 426 -5.81 28.65 2.41
N ASN A 427 -4.78 29.24 1.82
CA ASN A 427 -4.79 29.66 0.42
C ASN A 427 -3.78 28.83 -0.40
N GLN A 428 -3.92 28.86 -1.72
CA GLN A 428 -3.02 28.18 -2.64
C GLN A 428 -2.60 29.11 -3.77
N PRO A 429 -1.68 30.06 -3.52
CA PRO A 429 -1.17 30.92 -4.58
C PRO A 429 -0.26 30.15 -5.54
N ASN A 430 -0.08 30.69 -6.74
CA ASN A 430 1.02 30.26 -7.60
C ASN A 430 2.33 30.95 -7.16
N PHE A 431 3.47 30.43 -7.61
CA PHE A 431 4.79 30.95 -7.23
C PHE A 431 5.00 32.42 -7.62
N THR A 432 4.46 32.86 -8.75
CA THR A 432 4.57 34.25 -9.21
C THR A 432 3.86 35.24 -8.27
N ASP A 433 2.70 34.86 -7.72
CA ASP A 433 2.00 35.66 -6.71
C ASP A 433 2.82 35.76 -5.41
N MET A 434 3.56 34.70 -5.06
CA MET A 434 4.46 34.68 -3.90
C MET A 434 5.64 35.64 -4.10
N VAL A 435 6.35 35.54 -5.24
CA VAL A 435 7.51 36.39 -5.59
C VAL A 435 7.17 37.88 -5.64
N ASN A 436 5.96 38.25 -6.06
CA ASN A 436 5.55 39.64 -6.19
C ASN A 436 5.19 40.31 -4.85
N GLY A 437 5.60 39.73 -3.72
CA GLY A 437 5.59 40.39 -2.41
C GLY A 437 4.21 40.57 -1.81
N LYS A 438 3.26 39.68 -2.10
CA LYS A 438 1.94 39.67 -1.45
C LYS A 438 1.95 39.01 -0.05
N TYR A 439 3.11 38.55 0.42
CA TYR A 439 3.27 37.80 1.67
C TYR A 439 4.46 38.38 2.44
N GLU A 440 4.20 38.97 3.62
CA GLU A 440 5.18 39.75 4.38
C GLU A 440 6.03 38.90 5.35
N ASP A 441 5.61 37.67 5.63
CA ASP A 441 6.27 36.80 6.62
C ASP A 441 7.28 35.84 5.98
N LYS A 442 8.43 35.63 6.63
CA LYS A 442 9.46 34.65 6.22
C LYS A 442 8.98 33.23 6.53
N PRO A 443 8.42 32.47 5.59
CA PRO A 443 7.71 31.26 5.95
C PRO A 443 8.70 30.09 6.02
N VAL A 444 8.53 29.27 7.05
CA VAL A 444 9.12 27.94 7.09
C VAL A 444 8.20 26.99 6.34
N PHE A 445 8.76 26.24 5.41
CA PHE A 445 8.03 25.27 4.60
C PHE A 445 8.52 23.85 4.87
N ASN A 446 7.58 22.91 4.83
CA ASN A 446 7.91 21.57 4.39
C ASN A 446 8.01 21.57 2.86
N LEU A 447 9.24 21.47 2.36
CA LEU A 447 9.52 21.28 0.94
C LEU A 447 9.42 19.81 0.59
N PHE A 448 8.82 19.54 -0.55
CA PHE A 448 8.78 18.23 -1.18
C PHE A 448 9.59 18.32 -2.47
N ILE A 449 10.78 17.73 -2.45
CA ILE A 449 11.78 17.84 -3.51
C ILE A 449 11.78 16.54 -4.31
N LYS A 450 11.63 16.64 -5.63
CA LYS A 450 11.76 15.51 -6.57
C LYS A 450 12.73 15.90 -7.67
N ASP A 451 13.66 15.01 -8.00
CA ASP A 451 14.65 15.24 -9.08
C ASP A 451 15.40 16.57 -8.95
N GLY A 452 15.68 16.98 -7.70
CA GLY A 452 16.38 18.24 -7.38
C GLY A 452 15.52 19.51 -7.48
N LYS A 453 14.21 19.39 -7.75
CA LYS A 453 13.26 20.51 -7.83
C LYS A 453 12.22 20.46 -6.71
N VAL A 454 11.85 21.62 -6.20
CA VAL A 454 10.75 21.76 -5.23
C VAL A 454 9.42 21.64 -5.97
N MET A 455 8.68 20.57 -5.70
CA MET A 455 7.39 20.27 -6.35
C MET A 455 6.18 20.73 -5.51
N LYS A 456 6.36 20.84 -4.19
CA LYS A 456 5.32 21.29 -3.26
C LYS A 456 5.94 21.99 -2.04
N MET A 457 5.22 22.98 -1.54
CA MET A 457 5.60 23.82 -0.40
C MET A 457 4.39 23.96 0.54
N ASP A 458 4.44 23.30 1.70
CA ASP A 458 3.41 23.47 2.74
C ASP A 458 3.97 24.34 3.86
N GLN A 459 3.45 25.56 4.01
CA GLN A 459 3.84 26.43 5.12
C GLN A 459 3.53 25.70 6.43
N GLN A 460 4.51 25.67 7.31
CA GLN A 460 4.31 25.13 8.65
C GLN A 460 3.70 26.19 9.53
N PHE A 461 2.61 25.81 10.21
CA PHE A 461 2.12 26.60 11.33
C PHE A 461 3.10 26.40 12.48
N ARG A 462 3.67 27.51 12.95
CA ARG A 462 4.37 27.57 14.22
C ARG A 462 3.61 28.57 15.07
N PRO A 463 3.03 28.13 16.20
CA PRO A 463 2.25 28.99 17.09
C PRO A 463 3.00 30.23 17.57
#